data_AF-A0A1V4WR87-F1
#
_entry.id   AF-A0A1V4WR87-F1
#
_cell.length_a   1.000
_cell.length_b   1.000
_cell.length_c   1.000
_cell.angle_alpha   90.00
_cell.angle_beta   90.00
_cell.angle_gamma   90.00
#
_symmetry.space_group_name_H-M   'P 1'
#
loop_
_entity.id
_entity.type
_entity.pdbx_description
1 polymer ?
#
loop_
_entity_poly.entity_id
_entity_poly.type
_entity_poly.pdbx_seq_one_letter_code
_entity_poly.pdbx_strand_id
1 'polypeptide(L)'
;MAMNDEETVALIAGGHSFGKTHGAGDASHVGPEPEAAGIEEQGLGWKSSFGTGKGGDTITSGLEVTWTNTPTKWSNNFFRILFSFEWELTKSPAGAHQWKPKGDAGAGTVPHAHDPSKRIGPTMLTTDLSLRFDPIYEKISRRFYEHPEEFADAFARAWFKLTHRDMGPRSRYLGPEVPAEELIWQDPIPAVDHKLVDEKDIASLKAKVLASGLTVPELVSTAWASASTFRGSDKRGGANGARIRLTPQKDWEVNEPARLAKVLKTLEGIQSDFNNTQSGGKKISLADLIVLAGCAGVEKAANNAGHNVTVPFIPGRMDASAEQTDAASFSVLEPKVDGFRNYQKARYAVTPEELLVDKAQLLTLTAPEMTVLVGGMRVLNANFKGSPHGVFTKRPEALTNDFFVNLLDMGTAWKPTAEDDSIFEGRDRATGELKWTGTRIDLIFGSNAQLRALAEVYASNDAQEKFVHDFIAAWNKIMNLDRFDLA
;
A
#
# COMPACT_ATOMS: atom_id res chain seq x y z
N MET A 1 -11.31 -0.18 -7.01
CA MET A 1 -10.35 -1.26 -6.70
C MET A 1 -9.30 -1.41 -7.82
N ALA A 2 -8.65 -0.32 -8.23
CA ALA A 2 -7.67 -0.31 -9.33
C ALA A 2 -8.16 -0.96 -10.66
N MET A 3 -9.46 -0.87 -10.95
CA MET A 3 -10.05 -1.30 -12.22
C MET A 3 -10.65 -0.08 -12.89
N ASN A 4 -10.31 0.16 -14.16
CA ASN A 4 -10.94 1.18 -14.99
C ASN A 4 -12.27 0.67 -15.57
N ASP A 5 -12.91 1.47 -16.42
CA ASP A 5 -14.21 1.11 -17.01
C ASP A 5 -14.14 -0.14 -17.90
N GLU A 6 -13.11 -0.27 -18.73
CA GLU A 6 -12.92 -1.43 -19.61
C GLU A 6 -12.72 -2.72 -18.81
N GLU A 7 -11.82 -2.68 -17.81
CA GLU A 7 -11.56 -3.80 -16.91
C GLU A 7 -12.80 -4.17 -16.10
N THR A 8 -13.61 -3.19 -15.69
CA THR A 8 -14.86 -3.41 -14.94
C THR A 8 -15.91 -4.11 -15.80
N VAL A 9 -16.15 -3.62 -17.02
CA VAL A 9 -17.08 -4.27 -17.97
C VAL A 9 -16.61 -5.68 -18.29
N ALA A 10 -15.31 -5.86 -18.57
CA ALA A 10 -14.74 -7.16 -18.90
C ALA A 10 -14.88 -8.15 -17.74
N LEU A 11 -14.59 -7.75 -16.50
CA LEU A 11 -14.70 -8.61 -15.32
C LEU A 11 -16.13 -9.03 -15.03
N ILE A 12 -17.09 -8.09 -15.07
CA ILE A 12 -18.49 -8.40 -14.75
C ILE A 12 -19.08 -9.31 -15.84
N ALA A 13 -18.98 -8.91 -17.11
CA ALA A 13 -19.52 -9.72 -18.21
C ALA A 13 -18.80 -11.07 -18.35
N GLY A 14 -17.48 -11.10 -18.11
CA GLY A 14 -16.69 -12.32 -18.16
C GLY A 14 -17.04 -13.29 -17.03
N GLY A 15 -17.19 -12.80 -15.80
CA GLY A 15 -17.65 -13.60 -14.67
C GLY A 15 -19.08 -14.10 -14.86
N HIS A 16 -20.01 -13.22 -15.22
CA HIS A 16 -21.42 -13.56 -15.43
C HIS A 16 -21.70 -14.28 -16.76
N SER A 17 -20.67 -14.55 -17.57
CA SER A 17 -20.78 -15.54 -18.65
C SER A 17 -20.89 -16.98 -18.13
N PHE A 18 -20.57 -17.20 -16.84
CA PHE A 18 -20.59 -18.50 -16.18
C PHE A 18 -21.57 -18.57 -15.00
N GLY A 19 -22.04 -19.78 -14.72
CA GLY A 19 -22.78 -20.12 -13.51
C GLY A 19 -24.16 -19.46 -13.40
N LYS A 20 -24.59 -19.23 -12.16
CA LYS A 20 -25.86 -18.64 -11.77
C LYS A 20 -25.78 -18.06 -10.35
N THR A 21 -26.72 -17.20 -9.98
CA THR A 21 -26.99 -16.84 -8.58
C THR A 21 -27.95 -17.84 -7.93
N HIS A 22 -28.19 -17.75 -6.61
CA HIS A 22 -29.05 -18.70 -5.87
C HIS A 22 -30.00 -17.99 -4.89
N GLY A 23 -31.29 -18.25 -5.04
CA GLY A 23 -32.39 -17.60 -4.34
C GLY A 23 -33.69 -18.38 -4.50
N ALA A 24 -33.62 -19.71 -4.34
CA ALA A 24 -34.75 -20.63 -4.58
C ALA A 24 -35.93 -20.45 -3.62
N GLY A 25 -35.71 -19.81 -2.46
CA GLY A 25 -36.73 -19.55 -1.44
C GLY A 25 -36.33 -18.38 -0.53
N ASP A 26 -37.20 -18.07 0.42
CA ASP A 26 -37.03 -16.94 1.35
C ASP A 26 -35.72 -17.02 2.14
N ALA A 27 -35.01 -15.89 2.27
CA ALA A 27 -33.71 -15.82 2.95
C ALA A 27 -33.80 -16.17 4.44
N SER A 28 -34.97 -16.10 5.07
CA SER A 28 -35.22 -16.53 6.46
C SER A 28 -34.94 -18.02 6.70
N HIS A 29 -34.84 -18.84 5.64
CA HIS A 29 -34.44 -20.23 5.75
C HIS A 29 -32.94 -20.42 5.98
N VAL A 30 -32.12 -19.41 5.72
CA VAL A 30 -30.66 -19.46 5.85
C VAL A 30 -30.27 -19.19 7.30
N GLY A 31 -29.63 -20.17 7.93
CA GLY A 31 -29.12 -20.07 9.30
C GLY A 31 -27.88 -19.17 9.44
N PRO A 32 -27.28 -19.13 10.65
CA PRO A 32 -26.13 -18.29 10.94
C PRO A 32 -24.94 -18.52 10.00
N GLU A 33 -24.19 -17.46 9.76
CA GLU A 33 -22.89 -17.48 9.09
C GLU A 33 -21.86 -18.32 9.86
N PRO A 34 -20.71 -18.70 9.25
CA PRO A 34 -19.76 -19.64 9.84
C PRO A 34 -19.30 -19.31 11.27
N GLU A 35 -19.02 -18.04 11.58
CA GLU A 35 -18.53 -17.63 12.92
C GLU A 35 -19.62 -17.64 14.00
N ALA A 36 -20.90 -17.69 13.61
CA ALA A 36 -22.05 -17.78 14.51
C ALA A 36 -22.75 -19.15 14.46
N ALA A 37 -22.25 -20.06 13.61
CA ALA A 37 -22.77 -21.40 13.47
C ALA A 37 -22.36 -22.28 14.66
N GLY A 38 -23.15 -23.33 14.91
CA GLY A 38 -22.80 -24.35 15.90
C GLY A 38 -21.49 -25.05 15.55
N ILE A 39 -20.74 -25.48 16.55
CA ILE A 39 -19.46 -26.18 16.37
C ILE A 39 -19.60 -27.45 15.52
N GLU A 40 -20.78 -28.08 15.51
CA GLU A 40 -21.11 -29.24 14.68
C GLU A 40 -21.09 -28.97 13.17
N GLU A 41 -21.16 -27.70 12.74
CA GLU A 41 -21.06 -27.31 11.32
C GLU A 41 -19.60 -27.26 10.83
N GLN A 42 -18.61 -27.44 11.74
CA GLN A 42 -17.20 -27.62 11.41
C GLN A 42 -16.63 -26.51 10.50
N GLY A 43 -16.90 -25.26 10.85
CA GLY A 43 -16.44 -24.08 10.10
C GLY A 43 -17.26 -23.76 8.85
N LEU A 44 -18.34 -24.50 8.59
CA LEU A 44 -19.36 -24.11 7.62
C LEU A 44 -20.44 -23.23 8.30
N GLY A 45 -21.30 -22.63 7.47
CA GLY A 45 -22.41 -21.81 7.91
C GLY A 45 -23.45 -21.68 6.81
N TRP A 46 -24.42 -20.77 6.99
CA TRP A 46 -25.53 -20.54 6.07
C TRP A 46 -26.34 -21.80 5.74
N LYS A 47 -26.45 -22.71 6.71
CA LYS A 47 -27.25 -23.92 6.58
C LYS A 47 -28.70 -23.55 6.26
N SER A 48 -29.20 -24.01 5.13
CA SER A 48 -30.56 -23.71 4.69
C SER A 48 -31.55 -24.78 5.13
N SER A 49 -32.67 -24.35 5.69
CA SER A 49 -33.83 -25.19 6.00
C SER A 49 -34.82 -25.31 4.83
N PHE A 50 -34.56 -24.63 3.70
CA PHE A 50 -35.45 -24.64 2.54
C PHE A 50 -35.24 -25.90 1.69
N GLY A 51 -36.29 -26.70 1.54
CA GLY A 51 -36.23 -27.94 0.74
C GLY A 51 -35.10 -28.87 1.21
N THR A 52 -34.21 -29.22 0.29
CA THR A 52 -33.00 -30.02 0.58
C THR A 52 -31.84 -29.20 1.16
N GLY A 53 -31.95 -27.86 1.18
CA GLY A 53 -30.93 -26.93 1.65
C GLY A 53 -29.75 -26.72 0.69
N LYS A 54 -29.77 -27.34 -0.50
CA LYS A 54 -28.68 -27.34 -1.49
C LYS A 54 -29.20 -27.69 -2.89
N GLY A 55 -28.32 -27.67 -3.90
CA GLY A 55 -28.68 -27.99 -5.28
C GLY A 55 -29.79 -27.06 -5.81
N GLY A 56 -30.90 -27.64 -6.26
CA GLY A 56 -32.07 -26.88 -6.77
C GLY A 56 -32.72 -25.96 -5.73
N ASP A 57 -32.50 -26.22 -4.43
CA ASP A 57 -33.07 -25.45 -3.31
C ASP A 57 -32.05 -24.50 -2.68
N THR A 58 -30.90 -24.26 -3.34
CA THR A 58 -29.85 -23.41 -2.79
C THR A 58 -30.30 -21.95 -2.66
N ILE A 59 -29.94 -21.32 -1.55
CA ILE A 59 -30.10 -19.90 -1.30
C ILE A 59 -28.73 -19.34 -0.93
N THR A 60 -28.31 -18.27 -1.60
CA THR A 60 -27.05 -17.57 -1.32
C THR A 60 -27.28 -16.07 -1.31
N SER A 61 -27.47 -15.44 -2.47
CA SER A 61 -27.73 -14.00 -2.56
C SER A 61 -29.21 -13.65 -2.44
N GLY A 62 -30.10 -14.63 -2.58
CA GLY A 62 -31.54 -14.42 -2.70
C GLY A 62 -31.99 -14.02 -4.12
N LEU A 63 -31.06 -13.80 -5.04
CA LEU A 63 -31.34 -13.63 -6.48
C LEU A 63 -31.36 -15.01 -7.15
N GLU A 64 -32.22 -15.20 -8.16
CA GLU A 64 -32.32 -16.46 -8.89
C GLU A 64 -32.16 -16.17 -10.40
N VAL A 65 -30.90 -15.96 -10.80
CA VAL A 65 -30.51 -15.48 -12.13
C VAL A 65 -29.56 -16.45 -12.79
N THR A 66 -29.83 -16.80 -14.04
CA THR A 66 -28.92 -17.52 -14.94
C THR A 66 -28.80 -16.72 -16.23
N TRP A 67 -27.59 -16.24 -16.52
CA TRP A 67 -27.35 -15.25 -17.56
C TRP A 67 -27.33 -15.84 -18.97
N THR A 68 -26.67 -16.99 -19.15
CA THR A 68 -26.37 -17.54 -20.47
C THR A 68 -27.06 -18.89 -20.72
N ASN A 69 -27.25 -19.22 -21.99
CA ASN A 69 -27.76 -20.52 -22.44
C ASN A 69 -26.72 -21.66 -22.32
N THR A 70 -25.45 -21.34 -22.06
CA THR A 70 -24.37 -22.30 -21.80
C THR A 70 -23.58 -21.94 -20.55
N PRO A 71 -24.17 -22.04 -19.33
CA PRO A 71 -23.56 -21.51 -18.10
C PRO A 71 -22.20 -22.11 -17.70
N THR A 72 -21.79 -23.22 -18.32
CA THR A 72 -20.53 -23.91 -18.04
C THR A 72 -19.52 -23.80 -19.17
N LYS A 73 -19.78 -22.94 -20.17
CA LYS A 73 -18.91 -22.75 -21.34
C LYS A 73 -18.69 -21.27 -21.60
N TRP A 74 -17.41 -20.91 -21.81
CA TRP A 74 -17.07 -19.57 -22.29
C TRP A 74 -17.81 -19.27 -23.60
N SER A 75 -18.43 -18.09 -23.67
CA SER A 75 -19.17 -17.63 -24.85
C SER A 75 -19.44 -16.14 -24.75
N ASN A 76 -19.74 -15.48 -25.87
CA ASN A 76 -20.21 -14.09 -25.87
C ASN A 76 -21.73 -13.95 -25.61
N ASN A 77 -22.36 -14.99 -25.04
CA ASN A 77 -23.81 -15.03 -24.90
C ASN A 77 -24.33 -14.02 -23.86
N PHE A 78 -23.52 -13.63 -22.87
CA PHE A 78 -23.90 -12.58 -21.92
C PHE A 78 -24.28 -11.29 -22.65
N PHE A 79 -23.39 -10.74 -23.48
CA PHE A 79 -23.66 -9.52 -24.23
C PHE A 79 -24.76 -9.71 -25.28
N ARG A 80 -24.76 -10.86 -25.98
CA ARG A 80 -25.83 -11.17 -26.95
C ARG A 80 -27.21 -11.10 -26.30
N ILE A 81 -27.36 -11.71 -25.12
CA ILE A 81 -28.62 -11.70 -24.36
C ILE A 81 -28.92 -10.29 -23.84
N LEU A 82 -27.93 -9.60 -23.26
CA LEU A 82 -28.06 -8.25 -22.73
C LEU A 82 -28.63 -7.26 -23.77
N PHE A 83 -28.16 -7.32 -25.01
CA PHE A 83 -28.58 -6.42 -26.10
C PHE A 83 -29.76 -6.93 -26.94
N SER A 84 -30.09 -8.23 -26.91
CA SER A 84 -31.20 -8.78 -27.72
C SER A 84 -32.58 -8.59 -27.11
N PHE A 85 -32.66 -8.29 -25.81
CA PHE A 85 -33.93 -8.17 -25.09
C PHE A 85 -34.11 -6.79 -24.48
N GLU A 86 -35.36 -6.36 -24.39
CA GLU A 86 -35.76 -5.33 -23.42
C GLU A 86 -36.05 -5.98 -22.07
N TRP A 87 -35.76 -5.28 -20.98
CA TRP A 87 -35.78 -5.85 -19.63
C TRP A 87 -36.93 -5.27 -18.80
N GLU A 88 -37.65 -6.13 -18.08
CA GLU A 88 -38.65 -5.72 -17.11
C GLU A 88 -38.32 -6.21 -15.70
N LEU A 89 -38.56 -5.35 -14.71
CA LEU A 89 -38.30 -5.64 -13.31
C LEU A 89 -39.25 -6.73 -12.81
N THR A 90 -38.70 -7.73 -12.14
CA THR A 90 -39.43 -8.81 -11.49
C THR A 90 -38.84 -9.09 -10.10
N LYS A 91 -39.38 -10.09 -9.40
CA LYS A 91 -38.85 -10.59 -8.14
C LYS A 91 -38.41 -12.04 -8.25
N SER A 92 -37.33 -12.39 -7.55
CA SER A 92 -36.90 -13.77 -7.31
C SER A 92 -37.90 -14.50 -6.39
N PRO A 93 -37.81 -15.83 -6.25
CA PRO A 93 -38.55 -16.56 -5.22
C PRO A 93 -38.29 -16.08 -3.79
N ALA A 94 -37.09 -15.53 -3.51
CA ALA A 94 -36.75 -14.91 -2.23
C ALA A 94 -37.24 -13.45 -2.10
N GLY A 95 -37.94 -12.91 -3.11
CA GLY A 95 -38.46 -11.54 -3.13
C GLY A 95 -37.46 -10.45 -3.56
N ALA A 96 -36.24 -10.82 -3.96
CA ALA A 96 -35.20 -9.89 -4.40
C ALA A 96 -35.49 -9.32 -5.80
N HIS A 97 -35.13 -8.06 -6.03
CA HIS A 97 -35.31 -7.41 -7.34
C HIS A 97 -34.32 -7.93 -8.38
N GLN A 98 -34.84 -8.42 -9.51
CA GLN A 98 -34.05 -8.88 -10.66
C GLN A 98 -34.80 -8.60 -11.97
N TRP A 99 -34.20 -8.90 -13.11
CA TRP A 99 -34.76 -8.56 -14.42
C TRP A 99 -34.96 -9.79 -15.30
N LYS A 100 -36.05 -9.78 -16.05
CA LYS A 100 -36.34 -10.79 -17.08
C LYS A 100 -36.61 -10.11 -18.43
N PRO A 101 -36.44 -10.82 -19.56
CA PRO A 101 -36.86 -10.33 -20.87
C PRO A 101 -38.35 -9.98 -20.85
N LYS A 102 -38.69 -8.81 -21.37
CA LYS A 102 -40.06 -8.32 -21.45
C LYS A 102 -40.94 -9.30 -22.22
N GLY A 103 -42.11 -9.63 -21.65
CA GLY A 103 -43.05 -10.57 -22.28
C GLY A 103 -42.51 -11.99 -22.41
N ASP A 104 -41.55 -12.37 -21.54
CA ASP A 104 -40.93 -13.69 -21.50
C ASP A 104 -40.26 -14.12 -22.82
N ALA A 105 -39.77 -13.15 -23.60
CA ALA A 105 -39.21 -13.33 -24.95
C ALA A 105 -38.01 -14.32 -25.05
N GLY A 106 -37.40 -14.67 -23.92
CA GLY A 106 -36.29 -15.64 -23.84
C GLY A 106 -36.67 -16.98 -23.18
N ALA A 107 -37.94 -17.24 -22.90
CA ALA A 107 -38.37 -18.45 -22.20
C ALA A 107 -37.91 -19.74 -22.90
N GLY A 108 -37.46 -20.72 -22.12
CA GLY A 108 -37.04 -22.03 -22.63
C GLY A 108 -35.64 -22.07 -23.25
N THR A 109 -34.88 -20.96 -23.25
CA THR A 109 -33.56 -20.90 -23.91
C THR A 109 -32.39 -21.26 -23.00
N VAL A 110 -32.58 -21.24 -21.67
CA VAL A 110 -31.53 -21.50 -20.67
C VAL A 110 -31.77 -22.85 -19.98
N PRO A 111 -30.74 -23.71 -19.80
CA PRO A 111 -30.89 -24.96 -19.07
C PRO A 111 -31.12 -24.74 -17.57
N HIS A 112 -32.01 -25.53 -16.97
CA HIS A 112 -32.13 -25.56 -15.52
C HIS A 112 -30.94 -26.34 -14.91
N ALA A 113 -30.38 -25.85 -13.80
CA ALA A 113 -29.11 -26.36 -13.25
C ALA A 113 -29.18 -27.81 -12.76
N HIS A 114 -30.32 -28.25 -12.23
CA HIS A 114 -30.47 -29.56 -11.57
C HIS A 114 -31.58 -30.45 -12.15
N ASP A 115 -32.26 -29.99 -13.20
CA ASP A 115 -33.34 -30.73 -13.84
C ASP A 115 -33.14 -30.68 -15.36
N PRO A 116 -32.62 -31.75 -15.98
CA PRO A 116 -32.28 -31.73 -17.40
C PRO A 116 -33.51 -31.58 -18.30
N SER A 117 -34.70 -31.91 -17.78
CA SER A 117 -35.97 -31.77 -18.50
C SER A 117 -36.52 -30.34 -18.50
N LYS A 118 -36.02 -29.48 -17.60
CA LYS A 118 -36.48 -28.09 -17.46
C LYS A 118 -35.60 -27.11 -18.25
N ARG A 119 -36.26 -26.07 -18.72
CA ARG A 119 -35.66 -24.89 -19.35
C ARG A 119 -36.31 -23.64 -18.77
N ILE A 120 -35.52 -22.58 -18.62
CA ILE A 120 -35.94 -21.28 -18.06
C ILE A 120 -35.60 -20.16 -19.06
N GLY A 121 -36.05 -18.94 -18.76
CA GLY A 121 -35.60 -17.74 -19.47
C GLY A 121 -34.28 -17.22 -18.92
N PRO A 122 -33.48 -16.49 -19.72
CA PRO A 122 -32.34 -15.76 -19.20
C PRO A 122 -32.84 -14.63 -18.31
N THR A 123 -32.00 -14.20 -17.40
CA THR A 123 -32.30 -13.14 -16.44
C THR A 123 -31.05 -12.30 -16.22
N MET A 124 -31.23 -11.09 -15.69
CA MET A 124 -30.13 -10.14 -15.43
C MET A 124 -30.30 -9.51 -14.05
N LEU A 125 -29.18 -9.12 -13.47
CA LEU A 125 -29.13 -8.26 -12.30
C LEU A 125 -29.27 -6.80 -12.72
N THR A 126 -29.67 -5.94 -11.78
CA THR A 126 -29.63 -4.49 -12.00
C THR A 126 -28.24 -4.01 -12.41
N THR A 127 -27.19 -4.56 -11.81
CA THR A 127 -25.79 -4.24 -12.12
C THR A 127 -25.35 -4.72 -13.50
N ASP A 128 -25.95 -5.79 -14.03
CA ASP A 128 -25.66 -6.23 -15.40
C ASP A 128 -26.26 -5.26 -16.40
N LEU A 129 -27.48 -4.79 -16.13
CA LEU A 129 -28.15 -3.79 -16.95
C LEU A 129 -27.38 -2.46 -16.95
N SER A 130 -26.68 -2.11 -15.88
CA SER A 130 -25.78 -0.94 -15.86
C SER A 130 -24.76 -0.98 -16.99
N LEU A 131 -24.28 -2.16 -17.40
CA LEU A 131 -23.31 -2.28 -18.50
C LEU A 131 -23.88 -1.88 -19.87
N ARG A 132 -25.21 -1.84 -20.00
CA ARG A 132 -25.93 -1.39 -21.21
C ARG A 132 -26.51 0.01 -21.08
N PHE A 133 -26.96 0.41 -19.90
CA PHE A 133 -27.67 1.68 -19.73
C PHE A 133 -26.78 2.84 -19.27
N ASP A 134 -25.60 2.57 -18.71
CA ASP A 134 -24.60 3.61 -18.51
C ASP A 134 -23.95 4.00 -19.86
N PRO A 135 -23.91 5.28 -20.25
CA PRO A 135 -23.40 5.70 -21.57
C PRO A 135 -21.91 5.42 -21.83
N ILE A 136 -21.09 5.24 -20.78
CA ILE A 136 -19.68 4.90 -20.92
C ILE A 136 -19.55 3.39 -21.07
N TYR A 137 -20.18 2.62 -20.17
CA TYR A 137 -20.14 1.16 -20.25
C TYR A 137 -20.82 0.62 -21.50
N GLU A 138 -21.90 1.24 -21.98
CA GLU A 138 -22.61 0.80 -23.18
C GLU A 138 -21.69 0.72 -24.39
N LYS A 139 -20.82 1.73 -24.59
CA LYS A 139 -19.88 1.76 -25.71
C LYS A 139 -18.85 0.63 -25.62
N ILE A 140 -18.36 0.35 -24.42
CA ILE A 140 -17.40 -0.73 -24.17
C ILE A 140 -18.09 -2.08 -24.36
N SER A 141 -19.26 -2.27 -23.76
CA SER A 141 -20.09 -3.46 -23.88
C SER A 141 -20.49 -3.75 -25.32
N ARG A 142 -20.83 -2.71 -26.10
CA ARG A 142 -21.17 -2.83 -27.52
C ARG A 142 -19.95 -3.25 -28.34
N ARG A 143 -18.77 -2.67 -28.07
CA ARG A 143 -17.54 -3.11 -28.70
C ARG A 143 -17.23 -4.58 -28.38
N PHE A 144 -17.32 -4.99 -27.12
CA PHE A 144 -17.12 -6.40 -26.71
C PHE A 144 -18.20 -7.35 -27.26
N TYR A 145 -19.42 -6.85 -27.47
CA TYR A 145 -20.47 -7.59 -28.16
C TYR A 145 -20.10 -7.83 -29.64
N GLU A 146 -19.62 -6.79 -30.34
CA GLU A 146 -19.26 -6.82 -31.76
C GLU A 146 -17.91 -7.52 -32.02
N HIS A 147 -17.00 -7.47 -31.04
CA HIS A 147 -15.62 -7.97 -31.06
C HIS A 147 -15.34 -8.89 -29.85
N PRO A 148 -15.87 -10.12 -29.85
CA PRO A 148 -15.72 -11.06 -28.73
C PRO A 148 -14.26 -11.45 -28.43
N GLU A 149 -13.36 -11.33 -29.40
CA GLU A 149 -11.92 -11.53 -29.23
C GLU A 149 -11.28 -10.45 -28.36
N GLU A 150 -11.68 -9.18 -28.51
CA GLU A 150 -11.21 -8.09 -27.65
C GLU A 150 -11.72 -8.27 -26.22
N PHE A 151 -12.97 -8.73 -26.07
CA PHE A 151 -13.53 -9.06 -24.78
C PHE A 151 -12.76 -10.17 -24.07
N ALA A 152 -12.41 -11.24 -24.79
CA ALA A 152 -11.66 -12.35 -24.22
C ALA A 152 -10.27 -11.93 -23.72
N ASP A 153 -9.53 -11.12 -24.50
CA ASP A 153 -8.23 -10.59 -24.08
C ASP A 153 -8.36 -9.64 -22.88
N ALA A 154 -9.29 -8.68 -22.94
CA ALA A 154 -9.53 -7.75 -21.84
C ALA A 154 -9.95 -8.47 -20.55
N PHE A 155 -10.81 -9.47 -20.63
CA PHE A 155 -11.21 -10.28 -19.48
C PHE A 155 -10.03 -11.08 -18.92
N ALA A 156 -9.23 -11.73 -19.78
CA ALA A 156 -8.06 -12.49 -19.33
C ALA A 156 -7.04 -11.59 -18.59
N ARG A 157 -6.75 -10.41 -19.16
CA ARG A 157 -5.84 -9.42 -18.55
C ARG A 157 -6.40 -8.85 -17.25
N ALA A 158 -7.68 -8.48 -17.22
CA ALA A 158 -8.32 -7.94 -16.03
C ALA A 158 -8.47 -8.99 -14.93
N TRP A 159 -8.74 -10.25 -15.27
CA TRP A 159 -8.77 -11.36 -14.32
C TRP A 159 -7.38 -11.60 -13.72
N PHE A 160 -6.33 -11.64 -14.55
CA PHE A 160 -4.96 -11.75 -14.07
C PHE A 160 -4.61 -10.59 -13.12
N LYS A 161 -4.91 -9.34 -13.51
CA LYS A 161 -4.72 -8.18 -12.63
C LYS A 161 -5.50 -8.32 -11.32
N LEU A 162 -6.78 -8.71 -11.38
CA LEU A 162 -7.63 -8.87 -10.20
C LEU A 162 -7.01 -9.80 -9.16
N THR A 163 -6.47 -10.94 -9.60
CA THR A 163 -5.96 -11.99 -8.71
C THR A 163 -4.47 -11.86 -8.38
N HIS A 164 -3.78 -10.83 -8.90
CA HIS A 164 -2.33 -10.63 -8.69
C HIS A 164 -1.96 -9.20 -8.27
N ARG A 165 -2.91 -8.25 -8.25
CA ARG A 165 -2.67 -6.82 -7.91
C ARG A 165 -2.09 -6.58 -6.51
N ASP A 166 -2.24 -7.53 -5.59
CA ASP A 166 -1.73 -7.48 -4.22
C ASP A 166 -0.50 -8.37 -3.98
N MET A 167 0.04 -8.98 -5.04
CA MET A 167 1.26 -9.77 -4.99
C MET A 167 2.53 -8.91 -5.01
N GLY A 168 2.46 -7.60 -5.22
CA GLY A 168 3.65 -6.75 -5.29
C GLY A 168 4.52 -7.01 -6.52
N PRO A 169 5.85 -6.79 -6.43
CA PRO A 169 6.77 -6.92 -7.55
C PRO A 169 6.79 -8.32 -8.18
N ARG A 170 7.08 -8.39 -9.48
CA ARG A 170 7.16 -9.64 -10.24
C ARG A 170 8.17 -10.64 -9.67
N SER A 171 9.20 -10.20 -8.95
CA SER A 171 10.17 -11.09 -8.28
C SER A 171 9.52 -12.02 -7.24
N ARG A 172 8.28 -11.74 -6.82
CA ARG A 172 7.50 -12.61 -5.93
C ARG A 172 6.69 -13.69 -6.65
N TYR A 173 6.63 -13.65 -7.98
CA TYR A 173 5.77 -14.54 -8.75
C TYR A 173 6.53 -15.85 -8.98
N LEU A 174 5.88 -16.98 -8.68
CA LEU A 174 6.50 -18.31 -8.71
C LEU A 174 5.72 -19.23 -9.65
N GLY A 175 6.42 -20.23 -10.19
CA GLY A 175 5.83 -21.28 -11.03
C GLY A 175 6.01 -21.03 -12.54
N PRO A 176 5.66 -22.05 -13.36
CA PRO A 176 5.96 -22.04 -14.79
C PRO A 176 4.98 -21.23 -15.65
N GLU A 177 3.89 -20.74 -15.07
CA GLU A 177 2.80 -20.04 -15.78
C GLU A 177 2.83 -18.52 -15.60
N VAL A 178 3.89 -17.97 -15.00
CA VAL A 178 4.06 -16.51 -14.86
C VAL A 178 4.11 -15.88 -16.26
N PRO A 179 3.21 -14.95 -16.60
CA PRO A 179 3.23 -14.29 -17.90
C PRO A 179 4.55 -13.58 -18.15
N ALA A 180 5.12 -13.76 -19.34
CA ALA A 180 6.36 -13.11 -19.72
C ALA A 180 6.21 -11.58 -19.87
N GLU A 181 5.04 -11.13 -20.33
CA GLU A 181 4.69 -9.71 -20.46
C GLU A 181 4.72 -9.01 -19.10
N GLU A 182 5.43 -7.88 -19.03
CA GLU A 182 5.39 -6.97 -17.89
C GLU A 182 4.23 -6.00 -18.03
N LEU A 183 3.39 -5.94 -17.01
CA LEU A 183 2.22 -5.09 -17.01
C LEU A 183 2.50 -3.85 -16.17
N ILE A 184 2.13 -2.69 -16.68
CA ILE A 184 2.44 -1.39 -16.04
C ILE A 184 1.94 -1.29 -14.58
N TRP A 185 0.82 -1.94 -14.26
CA TRP A 185 0.25 -1.94 -12.91
C TRP A 185 1.10 -2.70 -11.88
N GLN A 186 2.07 -3.51 -12.33
CA GLN A 186 3.03 -4.24 -11.49
C GLN A 186 4.17 -3.34 -10.99
N ASP A 187 4.17 -2.06 -11.37
CA ASP A 187 5.23 -1.09 -11.06
C ASP A 187 6.63 -1.65 -11.43
N PRO A 188 6.84 -2.09 -12.69
CA PRO A 188 7.98 -2.92 -13.07
C PRO A 188 9.34 -2.27 -12.76
N ILE A 189 10.31 -3.11 -12.43
CA ILE A 189 11.70 -2.71 -12.14
C ILE A 189 12.59 -3.37 -13.20
N PRO A 190 13.43 -2.60 -13.93
CA PRO A 190 14.39 -3.18 -14.86
C PRO A 190 15.29 -4.22 -14.17
N ALA A 191 15.64 -5.29 -14.88
CA ALA A 191 16.62 -6.24 -14.40
C ALA A 191 18.01 -5.57 -14.24
N VAL A 192 18.80 -6.06 -13.28
CA VAL A 192 20.19 -5.65 -13.13
C VAL A 192 20.99 -6.12 -14.35
N ASP A 193 21.58 -5.18 -15.09
CA ASP A 193 22.30 -5.42 -16.35
C ASP A 193 23.81 -5.12 -16.25
N HIS A 194 24.30 -4.86 -15.04
CA HIS A 194 25.67 -4.44 -14.78
C HIS A 194 26.25 -5.13 -13.54
N LYS A 195 27.59 -5.07 -13.38
CA LYS A 195 28.23 -5.56 -12.16
C LYS A 195 27.89 -4.62 -10.98
N LEU A 196 27.54 -5.18 -9.84
CA LEU A 196 27.23 -4.41 -8.63
C LEU A 196 28.50 -3.90 -7.94
N VAL A 197 28.33 -2.84 -7.16
CA VAL A 197 29.36 -2.28 -6.27
C VAL A 197 29.75 -3.27 -5.17
N ASP A 198 31.02 -3.26 -4.78
CA ASP A 198 31.54 -4.05 -3.65
C ASP A 198 31.74 -3.19 -2.39
N GLU A 199 32.21 -3.79 -1.30
CA GLU A 199 32.37 -3.12 0.00
C GLU A 199 33.31 -1.90 -0.06
N LYS A 200 34.35 -1.93 -0.91
CA LYS A 200 35.29 -0.81 -1.04
C LYS A 200 34.63 0.36 -1.76
N ASP A 201 33.86 0.06 -2.80
CA ASP A 201 33.08 1.07 -3.51
C ASP A 201 32.04 1.71 -2.60
N ILE A 202 31.32 0.89 -1.82
CA ILE A 202 30.32 1.32 -0.85
C ILE A 202 30.95 2.30 0.16
N ALA A 203 32.10 1.95 0.74
CA ALA A 203 32.80 2.84 1.67
C ALA A 203 33.23 4.17 1.00
N SER A 204 33.78 4.09 -0.21
CA SER A 204 34.20 5.26 -1.00
C SER A 204 33.02 6.18 -1.35
N LEU A 205 31.89 5.61 -1.76
CA LEU A 205 30.67 6.33 -2.10
C LEU A 205 30.07 7.02 -0.87
N LYS A 206 30.01 6.35 0.29
CA LYS A 206 29.57 7.00 1.54
C LYS A 206 30.46 8.19 1.88
N ALA A 207 31.78 8.04 1.78
CA ALA A 207 32.71 9.14 2.03
C ALA A 207 32.48 10.33 1.07
N LYS A 208 32.26 10.07 -0.23
CA LYS A 208 31.92 11.11 -1.21
C LYS A 208 30.59 11.79 -0.91
N VAL A 209 29.56 11.04 -0.53
CA VAL A 209 28.26 11.59 -0.12
C VAL A 209 28.43 12.52 1.08
N LEU A 210 29.16 12.12 2.12
CA LEU A 210 29.39 12.96 3.29
C LEU A 210 30.23 14.19 2.97
N ALA A 211 31.20 14.08 2.05
CA ALA A 211 32.02 15.20 1.59
C ALA A 211 31.28 16.19 0.67
N SER A 212 30.11 15.83 0.14
CA SER A 212 29.32 16.68 -0.76
C SER A 212 28.70 17.90 -0.09
N GLY A 213 28.71 17.96 1.24
CA GLY A 213 28.06 19.01 2.03
C GLY A 213 26.57 18.79 2.30
N LEU A 214 26.00 17.66 1.87
CA LEU A 214 24.66 17.24 2.28
C LEU A 214 24.62 16.98 3.80
N THR A 215 23.59 17.51 4.43
CA THR A 215 23.38 17.43 5.89
C THR A 215 22.77 16.08 6.30
N VAL A 216 22.89 15.69 7.58
CA VAL A 216 22.24 14.46 8.07
C VAL A 216 20.73 14.45 7.78
N PRO A 217 19.98 15.55 8.05
CA PRO A 217 18.56 15.62 7.74
C PRO A 217 18.26 15.40 6.27
N GLU A 218 19.03 15.99 5.35
CA GLU A 218 18.81 15.83 3.90
C GLU A 218 18.99 14.37 3.45
N LEU A 219 20.04 13.71 3.94
CA LEU A 219 20.36 12.32 3.62
C LEU A 219 19.28 11.38 4.17
N VAL A 220 18.94 11.53 5.45
CA VAL A 220 17.95 10.70 6.16
C VAL A 220 16.54 10.93 5.59
N SER A 221 16.12 12.18 5.41
CA SER A 221 14.76 12.49 4.93
C SER A 221 14.56 12.02 3.49
N THR A 222 15.58 12.09 2.63
CA THR A 222 15.48 11.63 1.24
C THR A 222 15.39 10.11 1.15
N ALA A 223 16.22 9.39 1.90
CA ALA A 223 16.16 7.93 1.96
C ALA A 223 14.83 7.45 2.57
N TRP A 224 14.37 8.10 3.65
CA TRP A 224 13.05 7.83 4.24
C TRP A 224 11.92 8.09 3.25
N ALA A 225 11.91 9.25 2.59
CA ALA A 225 10.88 9.60 1.60
C ALA A 225 10.80 8.58 0.46
N SER A 226 11.93 7.98 0.07
CA SER A 226 11.99 6.95 -0.96
C SER A 226 11.42 5.62 -0.45
N ALA A 227 11.99 5.08 0.63
CA ALA A 227 11.66 3.76 1.15
C ALA A 227 10.28 3.68 1.83
N SER A 228 9.86 4.74 2.52
CA SER A 228 8.63 4.76 3.30
C SER A 228 7.35 4.78 2.45
N THR A 229 7.44 4.83 1.13
CA THR A 229 6.27 4.62 0.26
C THR A 229 5.78 3.18 0.28
N PHE A 230 6.60 2.24 0.75
CA PHE A 230 6.23 0.84 0.87
C PHE A 230 4.99 0.64 1.73
N ARG A 231 4.16 -0.33 1.35
CA ARG A 231 3.11 -0.89 2.21
C ARG A 231 3.00 -2.42 2.05
N GLY A 232 3.03 -3.14 3.16
CA GLY A 232 2.99 -4.62 3.17
C GLY A 232 1.66 -5.23 2.76
N SER A 233 0.59 -4.42 2.75
CA SER A 233 -0.77 -4.81 2.36
C SER A 233 -0.84 -5.35 0.93
N ASP A 234 -0.30 -4.62 -0.05
CA ASP A 234 -0.19 -5.03 -1.45
C ASP A 234 1.25 -5.06 -1.98
N LYS A 235 2.23 -4.76 -1.11
CA LYS A 235 3.68 -4.77 -1.36
C LYS A 235 4.12 -3.79 -2.45
N ARG A 236 3.33 -2.74 -2.69
CA ARG A 236 3.71 -1.61 -3.55
C ARG A 236 4.58 -0.60 -2.82
N GLY A 237 5.25 0.26 -3.58
CA GLY A 237 6.17 1.29 -3.08
C GLY A 237 7.52 0.71 -2.67
N GLY A 238 8.32 1.54 -1.98
CA GLY A 238 9.70 1.24 -1.62
C GLY A 238 10.72 2.07 -2.42
N ALA A 239 12.00 1.87 -2.11
CA ALA A 239 13.10 2.64 -2.67
C ALA A 239 13.59 2.11 -4.03
N ASN A 240 13.33 0.85 -4.35
CA ASN A 240 13.67 0.23 -5.63
C ASN A 240 12.88 0.89 -6.77
N GLY A 241 13.56 1.16 -7.88
CA GLY A 241 13.05 1.96 -8.99
C GLY A 241 13.40 3.44 -8.91
N ALA A 242 13.89 3.95 -7.77
CA ALA A 242 14.16 5.37 -7.53
C ALA A 242 12.99 6.28 -7.98
N ARG A 243 11.75 5.82 -7.79
CA ARG A 243 10.55 6.53 -8.27
C ARG A 243 10.32 7.86 -7.56
N ILE A 244 11.00 8.11 -6.45
CA ILE A 244 11.06 9.41 -5.79
C ILE A 244 11.52 10.55 -6.73
N ARG A 245 12.32 10.24 -7.77
CA ARG A 245 12.76 11.21 -8.78
C ARG A 245 11.75 11.45 -9.90
N LEU A 246 10.67 10.66 -9.95
CA LEU A 246 9.67 10.66 -11.01
C LEU A 246 8.34 11.25 -10.51
N THR A 247 7.48 11.64 -11.46
CA THR A 247 6.10 12.01 -11.15
C THR A 247 5.30 10.78 -10.72
N PRO A 248 4.47 10.86 -9.67
CA PRO A 248 4.13 12.07 -8.90
C PRO A 248 5.02 12.31 -7.67
N GLN A 249 5.87 11.36 -7.28
CA GLN A 249 6.56 11.41 -5.98
C GLN A 249 7.47 12.62 -5.79
N LYS A 250 8.14 13.06 -6.87
CA LYS A 250 9.02 14.24 -6.85
C LYS A 250 8.27 15.53 -6.53
N ASP A 251 6.96 15.56 -6.75
CA ASP A 251 6.09 16.73 -6.59
C ASP A 251 5.22 16.67 -5.33
N TRP A 252 5.27 15.56 -4.57
CA TRP A 252 4.51 15.45 -3.33
C TRP A 252 5.00 16.46 -2.29
N GLU A 253 4.04 17.14 -1.64
CA GLU A 253 4.36 18.17 -0.65
C GLU A 253 5.28 17.62 0.44
N VAL A 254 4.93 16.46 1.00
CA VAL A 254 5.66 15.80 2.10
C VAL A 254 7.13 15.51 1.76
N ASN A 255 7.47 15.43 0.47
CA ASN A 255 8.83 15.18 0.00
C ASN A 255 9.64 16.47 -0.23
N GLU A 256 9.08 17.64 0.05
CA GLU A 256 9.75 18.94 -0.03
C GLU A 256 10.46 19.15 -1.38
N PRO A 257 9.72 19.30 -2.50
CA PRO A 257 10.26 19.17 -3.87
C PRO A 257 11.55 19.96 -4.15
N ALA A 258 11.67 21.19 -3.63
CA ALA A 258 12.87 22.00 -3.81
C ALA A 258 14.10 21.42 -3.08
N ARG A 259 13.91 20.94 -1.84
CA ARG A 259 14.95 20.27 -1.06
C ARG A 259 15.31 18.94 -1.70
N LEU A 260 14.32 18.14 -2.09
CA LEU A 260 14.53 16.86 -2.77
C LEU A 260 15.31 17.04 -4.08
N ALA A 261 14.93 18.00 -4.92
CA ALA A 261 15.61 18.27 -6.19
C ALA A 261 17.09 18.63 -5.99
N LYS A 262 17.42 19.41 -4.95
CA LYS A 262 18.82 19.70 -4.57
C LYS A 262 19.57 18.41 -4.23
N VAL A 263 19.01 17.57 -3.37
CA VAL A 263 19.66 16.32 -2.93
C VAL A 263 19.85 15.37 -4.11
N LEU A 264 18.79 15.13 -4.90
CA LEU A 264 18.84 14.24 -6.05
C LEU A 264 19.88 14.70 -7.08
N LYS A 265 19.95 16.01 -7.39
CA LYS A 265 20.96 16.55 -8.30
C LYS A 265 22.39 16.27 -7.82
N THR A 266 22.65 16.41 -6.52
CA THR A 266 23.97 16.10 -5.95
C THR A 266 24.27 14.60 -6.04
N LEU A 267 23.31 13.73 -5.71
CA LEU A 267 23.49 12.29 -5.79
C LEU A 267 23.66 11.82 -7.24
N GLU A 268 22.90 12.36 -8.20
CA GLU A 268 23.07 12.09 -9.63
C GLU A 268 24.47 12.48 -10.13
N GLY A 269 25.02 13.60 -9.65
CA GLY A 269 26.42 13.97 -9.92
C GLY A 269 27.41 12.92 -9.42
N ILE A 270 27.28 12.49 -8.16
CA ILE A 270 28.13 11.44 -7.56
C ILE A 270 27.98 10.11 -8.32
N GLN A 271 26.75 9.75 -8.69
CA GLN A 271 26.46 8.55 -9.47
C GLN A 271 27.16 8.60 -10.83
N SER A 272 27.01 9.72 -11.55
CA SER A 272 27.60 9.91 -12.87
C SER A 272 29.13 9.83 -12.80
N ASP A 273 29.75 10.53 -11.84
CA ASP A 273 31.19 10.51 -11.63
C ASP A 273 31.70 9.10 -11.29
N PHE A 274 30.99 8.36 -10.43
CA PHE A 274 31.35 6.99 -10.10
C PHE A 274 31.24 6.08 -11.33
N ASN A 275 30.10 6.08 -12.01
CA ASN A 275 29.82 5.20 -13.14
C ASN A 275 30.74 5.47 -14.34
N ASN A 276 31.11 6.73 -14.61
CA ASN A 276 32.00 7.11 -15.70
C ASN A 276 33.47 6.75 -15.43
N THR A 277 33.86 6.58 -14.16
CA THR A 277 35.24 6.23 -13.76
C THR A 277 35.46 4.74 -13.57
N GLN A 278 34.39 3.93 -13.55
CA GLN A 278 34.51 2.49 -13.43
C GLN A 278 35.03 1.86 -14.73
N SER A 279 35.91 0.87 -14.57
CA SER A 279 36.25 -0.08 -15.64
C SER A 279 35.56 -1.42 -15.38
N GLY A 280 35.27 -2.19 -16.43
CA GLY A 280 34.69 -3.54 -16.29
C GLY A 280 33.18 -3.59 -16.04
N GLY A 281 32.43 -2.55 -16.45
CA GLY A 281 30.96 -2.57 -16.45
C GLY A 281 30.32 -2.51 -15.06
N LYS A 282 31.05 -2.11 -14.04
CA LYS A 282 30.52 -1.87 -12.69
C LYS A 282 29.78 -0.53 -12.65
N LYS A 283 28.60 -0.49 -12.04
CA LYS A 283 27.81 0.73 -11.84
C LYS A 283 27.04 0.70 -10.52
N ILE A 284 26.56 1.86 -10.10
CA ILE A 284 25.55 2.01 -9.05
C ILE A 284 24.31 2.72 -9.62
N SER A 285 23.11 2.24 -9.26
CA SER A 285 21.83 2.89 -9.55
C SER A 285 21.60 4.08 -8.61
N LEU A 286 20.72 4.99 -9.00
CA LEU A 286 20.33 6.10 -8.13
C LEU A 286 19.50 5.59 -6.95
N ALA A 287 18.70 4.54 -7.18
CA ALA A 287 17.94 3.86 -6.13
C ALA A 287 18.85 3.38 -4.99
N ASP A 288 19.94 2.70 -5.33
CA ASP A 288 20.93 2.26 -4.35
C ASP A 288 21.68 3.44 -3.73
N LEU A 289 22.05 4.46 -4.52
CA LEU A 289 22.78 5.61 -4.00
C LEU A 289 21.94 6.44 -3.03
N ILE A 290 20.63 6.58 -3.23
CA ILE A 290 19.71 7.24 -2.29
C ILE A 290 19.69 6.51 -0.95
N VAL A 291 19.55 5.18 -0.95
CA VAL A 291 19.56 4.37 0.26
C VAL A 291 20.93 4.43 0.95
N LEU A 292 22.02 4.28 0.18
CA LEU A 292 23.39 4.35 0.68
C LEU A 292 23.70 5.72 1.32
N ALA A 293 23.20 6.80 0.72
CA ALA A 293 23.32 8.15 1.23
C ALA A 293 22.60 8.29 2.59
N GLY A 294 21.41 7.71 2.73
CA GLY A 294 20.71 7.60 4.01
C GLY A 294 21.51 6.84 5.07
N CYS A 295 22.08 5.68 4.71
CA CYS A 295 22.96 4.91 5.60
C CYS A 295 24.16 5.75 6.07
N ALA A 296 24.81 6.49 5.17
CA ALA A 296 25.91 7.39 5.52
C ALA A 296 25.45 8.52 6.48
N GLY A 297 24.26 9.07 6.27
CA GLY A 297 23.66 10.06 7.18
C GLY A 297 23.45 9.52 8.59
N VAL A 298 22.94 8.29 8.73
CA VAL A 298 22.76 7.63 10.03
C VAL A 298 24.10 7.30 10.69
N GLU A 299 25.09 6.80 9.94
CA GLU A 299 26.44 6.53 10.45
C GLU A 299 27.11 7.83 10.97
N LYS A 300 26.99 8.93 10.22
CA LYS A 300 27.47 10.24 10.66
C LYS A 300 26.76 10.70 11.93
N ALA A 301 25.46 10.52 12.04
CA ALA A 301 24.71 10.92 13.23
C ALA A 301 25.07 10.09 14.47
N ALA A 302 25.31 8.80 14.32
CA ALA A 302 25.82 7.96 15.39
C ALA A 302 27.23 8.41 15.82
N ASN A 303 28.09 8.76 14.85
CA ASN A 303 29.44 9.29 15.14
C ASN A 303 29.38 10.63 15.90
N ASN A 304 28.47 11.54 15.52
CA ASN A 304 28.21 12.78 16.24
C ASN A 304 27.79 12.54 17.70
N ALA A 305 27.17 11.39 18.00
CA ALA A 305 26.81 10.95 19.34
C ALA A 305 27.93 10.16 20.05
N GLY A 306 29.09 9.98 19.43
CA GLY A 306 30.23 9.23 19.98
C GLY A 306 30.22 7.73 19.71
N HIS A 307 29.35 7.25 18.81
CA HIS A 307 29.23 5.83 18.47
C HIS A 307 29.78 5.54 17.06
N ASN A 308 30.78 4.67 16.97
CA ASN A 308 31.30 4.21 15.70
C ASN A 308 30.58 2.93 15.27
N VAL A 309 29.66 3.05 14.32
CA VAL A 309 28.78 1.98 13.86
C VAL A 309 28.75 1.92 12.33
N THR A 310 28.35 0.79 11.78
CA THR A 310 28.10 0.62 10.36
C THR A 310 26.64 0.25 10.15
N VAL A 311 25.98 0.94 9.23
CA VAL A 311 24.61 0.63 8.82
C VAL A 311 24.69 -0.37 7.65
N PRO A 312 24.01 -1.53 7.75
CA PRO A 312 24.00 -2.50 6.67
C PRO A 312 23.47 -1.90 5.37
N PHE A 313 24.03 -2.36 4.24
CA PHE A 313 23.61 -1.96 2.91
C PHE A 313 23.86 -3.10 1.94
N ILE A 314 22.85 -3.42 1.12
CA ILE A 314 22.94 -4.45 0.09
C ILE A 314 22.56 -3.79 -1.25
N PRO A 315 23.46 -3.76 -2.26
CA PRO A 315 23.14 -3.20 -3.58
C PRO A 315 22.21 -4.14 -4.37
N GLY A 316 21.77 -3.69 -5.54
CA GLY A 316 20.94 -4.45 -6.48
C GLY A 316 19.61 -3.78 -6.84
N ARG A 317 19.29 -2.61 -6.27
CA ARG A 317 18.15 -1.82 -6.75
C ARG A 317 18.45 -1.27 -8.14
N MET A 318 17.41 -1.06 -8.93
CA MET A 318 17.52 -0.49 -10.28
C MET A 318 16.67 0.77 -10.41
N ASP A 319 16.90 1.54 -11.47
CA ASP A 319 16.23 2.81 -11.74
C ASP A 319 15.10 2.61 -12.76
N ALA A 320 13.84 2.68 -12.34
CA ALA A 320 12.68 2.56 -13.23
C ALA A 320 12.50 3.84 -14.06
N SER A 321 11.93 3.74 -15.27
CA SER A 321 11.65 4.89 -16.13
C SER A 321 10.26 5.52 -15.87
N ALA A 322 9.99 6.66 -16.50
CA ALA A 322 8.68 7.30 -16.45
C ALA A 322 7.61 6.46 -17.17
N GLU A 323 7.98 5.80 -18.28
CA GLU A 323 7.12 4.90 -19.05
C GLU A 323 6.78 3.62 -18.27
N GLN A 324 7.64 3.23 -17.32
CA GLN A 324 7.44 2.14 -16.38
C GLN A 324 6.68 2.57 -15.11
N THR A 325 6.12 3.78 -15.08
CA THR A 325 5.45 4.34 -13.90
C THR A 325 4.08 4.91 -14.26
N ASP A 326 3.01 4.23 -13.86
CA ASP A 326 1.66 4.79 -13.92
C ASP A 326 1.47 5.82 -12.80
N ALA A 327 1.63 7.10 -13.15
CA ALA A 327 1.56 8.19 -12.19
C ALA A 327 0.21 8.26 -11.44
N ALA A 328 -0.90 7.90 -12.09
CA ALA A 328 -2.22 7.89 -11.45
C ALA A 328 -2.29 6.77 -10.41
N SER A 329 -1.78 5.57 -10.75
CA SER A 329 -1.68 4.44 -9.82
C SER A 329 -0.78 4.74 -8.61
N PHE A 330 0.26 5.56 -8.75
CA PHE A 330 1.13 5.95 -7.63
C PHE A 330 0.50 6.98 -6.68
N SER A 331 -0.54 7.70 -7.09
CA SER A 331 -1.17 8.74 -6.24
C SER A 331 -1.70 8.21 -4.91
N VAL A 332 -2.14 6.94 -4.85
CA VAL A 332 -2.62 6.30 -3.62
C VAL A 332 -1.51 5.98 -2.61
N LEU A 333 -0.25 6.13 -3.01
CA LEU A 333 0.92 5.98 -2.15
C LEU A 333 1.39 7.31 -1.55
N GLU A 334 0.79 8.45 -1.94
CA GLU A 334 1.11 9.76 -1.34
C GLU A 334 0.79 9.72 0.17
N PRO A 335 1.78 9.92 1.05
CA PRO A 335 1.53 9.98 2.48
C PRO A 335 0.70 11.22 2.83
N LYS A 336 -0.53 11.02 3.30
CA LYS A 336 -1.40 12.08 3.82
C LYS A 336 -1.02 12.50 5.24
N VAL A 337 -0.55 11.52 6.01
CA VAL A 337 0.07 11.68 7.33
C VAL A 337 1.33 10.83 7.32
N ASP A 338 2.42 11.39 7.82
CA ASP A 338 3.65 10.66 8.09
C ASP A 338 4.18 11.12 9.44
N GLY A 339 3.76 10.40 10.49
CA GLY A 339 4.16 10.74 11.86
C GLY A 339 5.67 10.60 12.10
N PHE A 340 6.38 9.80 11.31
CA PHE A 340 7.83 9.71 11.38
C PHE A 340 8.51 11.01 10.94
N ARG A 341 7.86 11.80 10.05
CA ARG A 341 8.28 13.15 9.65
C ARG A 341 7.49 14.28 10.34
N ASN A 342 6.64 13.96 11.33
CA ASN A 342 5.70 14.88 11.97
C ASN A 342 4.86 15.68 10.95
N TYR A 343 4.45 15.02 9.87
CA TYR A 343 3.70 15.63 8.77
C TYR A 343 2.23 15.22 8.80
N GLN A 344 1.37 16.20 8.59
CA GLN A 344 -0.05 15.99 8.35
C GLN A 344 -0.52 17.01 7.30
N LYS A 345 -1.02 16.51 6.16
CA LYS A 345 -1.46 17.34 5.03
C LYS A 345 -2.70 18.19 5.35
N ALA A 346 -3.61 17.66 6.17
CA ALA A 346 -4.83 18.33 6.61
C ALA A 346 -5.35 17.71 7.91
N ARG A 347 -6.28 18.38 8.61
CA ARG A 347 -6.99 17.79 9.76
C ARG A 347 -7.92 16.67 9.28
N TYR A 348 -7.87 15.52 9.95
CA TYR A 348 -8.69 14.35 9.66
C TYR A 348 -9.62 14.01 10.84
N ALA A 349 -10.63 13.18 10.59
CA ALA A 349 -11.51 12.67 11.64
C ALA A 349 -10.81 11.64 12.55
N VAL A 350 -9.86 10.89 12.01
CA VAL A 350 -9.00 9.95 12.73
C VAL A 350 -7.84 10.72 13.35
N THR A 351 -7.43 10.35 14.56
CA THR A 351 -6.36 11.06 15.26
C THR A 351 -4.99 10.80 14.63
N PRO A 352 -4.04 11.75 14.71
CA PRO A 352 -2.69 11.59 14.17
C PRO A 352 -1.94 10.35 14.69
N GLU A 353 -2.14 9.98 15.96
CA GLU A 353 -1.52 8.80 16.57
C GLU A 353 -2.11 7.47 16.08
N GLU A 354 -3.41 7.42 15.77
CA GLU A 354 -4.01 6.26 15.11
C GLU A 354 -3.47 6.10 13.68
N LEU A 355 -3.30 7.22 12.95
CA LEU A 355 -2.70 7.23 11.63
C LEU A 355 -1.19 6.90 11.64
N LEU A 356 -0.48 7.21 12.72
CA LEU A 356 0.89 6.73 12.94
C LEU A 356 0.92 5.19 13.04
N VAL A 357 0.01 4.60 13.81
CA VAL A 357 -0.07 3.14 13.97
C VAL A 357 -0.48 2.47 12.66
N ASP A 358 -1.44 3.04 11.92
CA ASP A 358 -1.79 2.60 10.57
C ASP A 358 -0.55 2.61 9.65
N LYS A 359 0.19 3.73 9.64
CA LYS A 359 1.42 3.83 8.84
C LYS A 359 2.48 2.80 9.26
N ALA A 360 2.66 2.59 10.56
CA ALA A 360 3.58 1.60 11.09
C ALA A 360 3.18 0.17 10.67
N GLN A 361 1.88 -0.14 10.69
CA GLN A 361 1.35 -1.42 10.20
C GLN A 361 1.65 -1.62 8.72
N LEU A 362 1.43 -0.61 7.88
CA LEU A 362 1.78 -0.67 6.45
C LEU A 362 3.27 -0.88 6.25
N LEU A 363 4.12 -0.30 7.10
CA LEU A 363 5.58 -0.52 7.07
C LEU A 363 6.01 -1.84 7.75
N THR A 364 5.07 -2.68 8.17
CA THR A 364 5.31 -3.97 8.87
C THR A 364 6.08 -3.82 10.18
N LEU A 365 6.01 -2.65 10.80
CA LEU A 365 6.69 -2.34 12.04
C LEU A 365 5.93 -2.87 13.25
N THR A 366 6.68 -3.40 14.20
CA THR A 366 6.21 -3.65 15.57
C THR A 366 6.18 -2.33 16.36
N ALA A 367 5.45 -2.30 17.49
CA ALA A 367 5.42 -1.12 18.35
C ALA A 367 6.82 -0.68 18.85
N PRO A 368 7.76 -1.58 19.23
CA PRO A 368 9.14 -1.21 19.53
C PRO A 368 9.89 -0.57 18.36
N GLU A 369 9.78 -1.14 17.16
CA GLU A 369 10.44 -0.58 15.96
C GLU A 369 9.86 0.79 15.58
N MET A 370 8.54 0.96 15.69
CA MET A 370 7.89 2.26 15.52
C MET A 370 8.41 3.27 16.54
N THR A 371 8.50 2.88 17.81
CA THR A 371 8.97 3.73 18.91
C THR A 371 10.38 4.21 18.65
N VAL A 372 11.33 3.30 18.40
CA VAL A 372 12.74 3.66 18.18
C VAL A 372 12.91 4.53 16.93
N LEU A 373 12.17 4.25 15.85
CA LEU A 373 12.21 5.05 14.62
C LEU A 373 11.69 6.47 14.86
N VAL A 374 10.55 6.67 15.54
CA VAL A 374 10.04 8.02 15.82
C VAL A 374 11.06 8.81 16.64
N GLY A 375 11.57 8.23 17.74
CA GLY A 375 12.53 8.92 18.60
C GLY A 375 13.82 9.30 17.87
N GLY A 376 14.37 8.39 17.06
CA GLY A 376 15.56 8.66 16.24
C GLY A 376 15.30 9.70 15.14
N MET A 377 14.21 9.58 14.39
CA MET A 377 13.88 10.53 13.31
C MET A 377 13.73 11.96 13.84
N ARG A 378 13.21 12.14 15.06
CA ARG A 378 13.14 13.46 15.71
C ARG A 378 14.50 14.06 15.98
N VAL A 379 15.42 13.33 16.63
CA VAL A 379 16.76 13.86 16.96
C VAL A 379 17.65 14.02 15.72
N LEU A 380 17.39 13.24 14.66
CA LEU A 380 18.00 13.43 13.33
C LEU A 380 17.45 14.63 12.57
N ASN A 381 16.50 15.37 13.16
CA ASN A 381 15.86 16.55 12.57
C ASN A 381 15.24 16.25 11.19
N ALA A 382 14.63 15.08 11.04
CA ALA A 382 14.02 14.61 9.80
C ALA A 382 12.55 15.04 9.63
N ASN A 383 12.10 16.02 10.42
CA ASN A 383 10.75 16.54 10.33
C ASN A 383 10.53 17.32 9.02
N PHE A 384 9.31 17.26 8.52
CA PHE A 384 8.87 18.04 7.38
C PHE A 384 9.11 19.54 7.62
N LYS A 385 9.73 20.22 6.64
CA LYS A 385 10.09 21.65 6.70
C LYS A 385 10.94 22.04 7.92
N GLY A 386 11.64 21.08 8.54
CA GLY A 386 12.46 21.35 9.73
C GLY A 386 11.65 21.77 10.96
N SER A 387 10.38 21.32 11.06
CA SER A 387 9.53 21.62 12.21
C SER A 387 10.21 21.23 13.54
N PRO A 388 10.16 22.09 14.58
CA PRO A 388 10.79 21.79 15.88
C PRO A 388 9.96 20.81 16.73
N HIS A 389 8.74 20.46 16.29
CA HIS A 389 7.85 19.62 17.09
C HIS A 389 8.43 18.22 17.32
N GLY A 390 8.54 17.84 18.59
CA GLY A 390 9.11 16.55 18.97
C GLY A 390 10.64 16.50 18.94
N VAL A 391 11.34 17.55 18.49
CA VAL A 391 12.81 17.57 18.45
C VAL A 391 13.35 17.88 19.84
N PHE A 392 13.15 16.95 20.77
CA PHE A 392 13.52 17.11 22.19
C PHE A 392 15.01 16.80 22.40
N THR A 393 15.88 17.59 21.79
CA THR A 393 17.33 17.51 21.95
C THR A 393 17.97 18.88 21.78
N LYS A 394 19.14 19.07 22.39
CA LYS A 394 20.02 20.23 22.15
C LYS A 394 21.16 19.91 21.19
N ARG A 395 21.21 18.69 20.66
CA ARG A 395 22.24 18.16 19.76
C ARG A 395 21.56 17.53 18.52
N PRO A 396 20.79 18.31 17.74
CA PRO A 396 20.20 17.79 16.52
C PRO A 396 21.29 17.19 15.61
N GLU A 397 20.91 16.20 14.83
CA GLU A 397 21.82 15.41 13.97
C GLU A 397 22.79 14.49 14.72
N ALA A 398 22.62 14.31 16.04
CA ALA A 398 23.28 13.26 16.82
C ALA A 398 22.27 12.17 17.20
N LEU A 399 22.54 10.92 16.86
CA LEU A 399 21.65 9.79 17.12
C LEU A 399 21.71 9.39 18.60
N THR A 400 20.79 9.95 19.38
CA THR A 400 20.74 9.82 20.85
C THR A 400 19.33 9.49 21.30
N ASN A 401 19.20 8.90 22.48
CA ASN A 401 17.89 8.66 23.11
C ASN A 401 17.26 9.92 23.74
N ASP A 402 17.78 11.13 23.44
CA ASP A 402 17.36 12.41 24.01
C ASP A 402 15.83 12.63 23.88
N PHE A 403 15.20 12.17 22.78
CA PHE A 403 13.75 12.24 22.61
C PHE A 403 13.00 11.65 23.81
N PHE A 404 13.35 10.43 24.21
CA PHE A 404 12.65 9.71 25.28
C PHE A 404 13.02 10.27 26.66
N VAL A 405 14.31 10.56 26.90
CA VAL A 405 14.78 11.14 28.16
C VAL A 405 14.04 12.45 28.46
N ASN A 406 13.92 13.33 27.46
CA ASN A 406 13.26 14.63 27.64
C ASN A 406 11.73 14.53 27.64
N LEU A 407 11.14 13.58 26.90
CA LEU A 407 9.69 13.33 26.94
C LEU A 407 9.23 12.84 28.32
N LEU A 408 10.02 11.98 28.97
CA LEU A 408 9.69 11.36 30.25
C LEU A 408 10.18 12.15 31.47
N ASP A 409 10.86 13.28 31.26
CA ASP A 409 11.23 14.22 32.32
C ASP A 409 9.98 14.84 32.97
N MET A 410 9.67 14.39 34.19
CA MET A 410 8.55 14.91 34.98
C MET A 410 8.73 16.37 35.39
N GLY A 411 9.94 16.93 35.30
CA GLY A 411 10.21 18.36 35.41
C GLY A 411 9.58 19.18 34.29
N THR A 412 9.11 18.56 33.20
CA THR A 412 8.36 19.20 32.12
C THR A 412 6.86 18.96 32.29
N ALA A 413 6.06 20.02 32.17
CA ALA A 413 4.60 19.97 32.16
C ALA A 413 4.06 20.32 30.76
N TRP A 414 3.18 19.48 30.24
CA TRP A 414 2.61 19.62 28.90
C TRP A 414 1.21 20.22 28.93
N LYS A 415 0.93 21.18 28.04
CA LYS A 415 -0.41 21.76 27.84
C LYS A 415 -0.67 21.98 26.35
N PRO A 416 -1.91 21.82 25.85
CA PRO A 416 -2.24 22.21 24.49
C PRO A 416 -2.06 23.73 24.31
N THR A 417 -1.75 24.18 23.10
CA THR A 417 -1.76 25.62 22.77
C THR A 417 -3.19 26.14 22.70
N ALA A 418 -3.35 27.47 22.77
CA ALA A 418 -4.68 28.07 22.67
C ALA A 418 -5.21 28.05 21.22
N GLU A 419 -4.30 28.09 20.24
CA GLU A 419 -4.62 28.17 18.82
C GLU A 419 -4.90 26.80 18.19
N ASP A 420 -4.29 25.72 18.69
CA ASP A 420 -4.39 24.38 18.12
C ASP A 420 -4.33 23.28 19.19
N ASP A 421 -5.44 22.57 19.38
CA ASP A 421 -5.56 21.48 20.34
C ASP A 421 -4.72 20.23 20.00
N SER A 422 -4.05 20.22 18.86
CA SER A 422 -3.13 19.17 18.41
C SER A 422 -1.65 19.49 18.62
N ILE A 423 -1.33 20.72 19.05
CA ILE A 423 0.04 21.18 19.37
C ILE A 423 0.13 21.42 20.89
N PHE A 424 1.24 21.02 21.48
CA PHE A 424 1.46 21.07 22.92
C PHE A 424 2.77 21.78 23.24
N GLU A 425 2.74 22.63 24.27
CA GLU A 425 3.92 23.24 24.87
C GLU A 425 4.36 22.43 26.09
N GLY A 426 5.63 22.04 26.09
CA GLY A 426 6.32 21.49 27.25
C GLY A 426 7.07 22.59 27.97
N ARG A 427 6.61 22.97 29.16
CA ARG A 427 7.21 24.03 29.99
C ARG A 427 7.85 23.44 31.24
N ASP A 428 8.93 24.06 31.71
CA ASP A 428 9.48 23.73 33.03
C ASP A 428 8.39 23.88 34.10
N ARG A 429 8.24 22.86 34.94
CA ARG A 429 7.15 22.79 35.93
C ARG A 429 7.29 23.82 37.05
N ALA A 430 8.52 24.24 37.37
CA ALA A 430 8.79 25.19 38.44
C ALA A 430 8.77 26.63 37.93
N THR A 431 9.39 26.90 36.77
CA THR A 431 9.57 28.27 36.27
C THR A 431 8.53 28.68 35.21
N GLY A 432 7.90 27.72 34.54
CA GLY A 432 7.02 27.97 33.40
C GLY A 432 7.75 28.29 32.08
N GLU A 433 9.08 28.22 32.06
CA GLU A 433 9.89 28.45 30.87
C GLU A 433 9.56 27.43 29.77
N LEU A 434 9.39 27.89 28.53
CA LEU A 434 9.15 27.00 27.39
C LEU A 434 10.42 26.20 27.09
N LYS A 435 10.33 24.87 27.18
CA LYS A 435 11.40 23.95 26.82
C LYS A 435 11.21 23.38 25.42
N TRP A 436 9.99 22.92 25.12
CA TRP A 436 9.71 22.12 23.92
C TRP A 436 8.32 22.40 23.36
N THR A 437 8.12 22.04 22.10
CA THR A 437 6.79 21.89 21.50
C THR A 437 6.67 20.50 20.89
N GLY A 438 5.49 19.91 20.89
CA GLY A 438 5.23 18.59 20.31
C GLY A 438 3.81 18.45 19.80
N THR A 439 3.57 17.49 18.92
CA THR A 439 2.24 17.12 18.44
C THR A 439 1.73 15.89 19.19
N ARG A 440 0.50 15.47 18.87
CA ARG A 440 -0.05 14.20 19.38
C ARG A 440 0.83 12.99 19.06
N ILE A 441 1.48 12.99 17.88
CA ILE A 441 2.42 11.93 17.46
C ILE A 441 3.62 11.83 18.41
N ASP A 442 4.05 12.95 18.97
CA ASP A 442 5.19 12.97 19.89
C ASP A 442 4.75 12.57 21.31
N LEU A 443 3.65 13.14 21.79
CA LEU A 443 3.19 12.98 23.16
C LEU A 443 2.53 11.62 23.43
N ILE A 444 2.08 10.89 22.40
CA ILE A 444 1.46 9.57 22.58
C ILE A 444 2.41 8.58 23.27
N PHE A 445 3.72 8.69 23.03
CA PHE A 445 4.76 7.88 23.67
C PHE A 445 4.97 8.20 25.15
N GLY A 446 4.43 9.32 25.65
CA GLY A 446 4.40 9.64 27.08
C GLY A 446 3.06 9.32 27.76
N SER A 447 2.04 8.96 26.98
CA SER A 447 0.63 8.89 27.39
C SER A 447 0.04 7.48 27.30
N ASN A 448 0.12 6.83 26.14
CA ASN A 448 -0.36 5.46 25.99
C ASN A 448 0.49 4.53 26.86
N ALA A 449 -0.14 3.75 27.74
CA ALA A 449 0.58 2.96 28.75
C ALA A 449 1.59 1.97 28.15
N GLN A 450 1.29 1.36 27.00
CA GLN A 450 2.20 0.42 26.35
C GLN A 450 3.35 1.15 25.64
N LEU A 451 3.07 2.21 24.88
CA LEU A 451 4.11 3.00 24.21
C LEU A 451 5.01 3.72 25.22
N ARG A 452 4.47 4.14 26.36
CA ARG A 452 5.23 4.69 27.46
C ARG A 452 6.20 3.67 28.05
N ALA A 453 5.76 2.43 28.28
CA ALA A 453 6.66 1.38 28.76
C ALA A 453 7.84 1.14 27.79
N LEU A 454 7.60 1.24 26.47
CA LEU A 454 8.68 1.17 25.47
C LEU A 454 9.59 2.41 25.50
N ALA A 455 9.03 3.61 25.66
CA ALA A 455 9.79 4.84 25.82
C ALA A 455 10.69 4.80 27.07
N GLU A 456 10.20 4.23 28.18
CA GLU A 456 10.96 4.08 29.43
C GLU A 456 12.18 3.18 29.25
N VAL A 457 12.09 2.11 28.44
CA VAL A 457 13.25 1.29 28.06
C VAL A 457 14.29 2.16 27.36
N TYR A 458 13.91 2.93 26.34
CA TYR A 458 14.87 3.74 25.59
C TYR A 458 15.36 4.98 26.33
N ALA A 459 14.62 5.50 27.32
CA ALA A 459 15.06 6.62 28.16
C ALA A 459 16.00 6.22 29.29
N SER A 460 16.18 4.92 29.55
CA SER A 460 17.01 4.44 30.65
C SER A 460 18.49 4.76 30.42
N ASN A 461 19.24 4.97 31.51
CA ASN A 461 20.66 5.39 31.46
C ASN A 461 21.59 4.39 30.75
N ASP A 462 21.19 3.11 30.68
CA ASP A 462 21.90 2.01 30.04
C ASP A 462 21.45 1.77 28.58
N ALA A 463 20.51 2.58 28.06
CA ALA A 463 19.83 2.28 26.81
C ALA A 463 20.47 2.92 25.57
N GLN A 464 21.49 3.78 25.70
CA GLN A 464 22.03 4.54 24.57
C GLN A 464 22.59 3.63 23.45
N GLU A 465 23.37 2.61 23.79
CA GLU A 465 23.89 1.64 22.80
C GLU A 465 22.75 0.82 22.18
N LYS A 466 21.81 0.35 23.01
CA LYS A 466 20.62 -0.38 22.55
C LYS A 466 19.78 0.46 21.58
N PHE A 467 19.56 1.74 21.90
CA PHE A 467 18.81 2.67 21.07
C PHE A 467 19.44 2.84 19.68
N VAL A 468 20.76 3.05 19.62
CA VAL A 468 21.49 3.18 18.34
C VAL A 468 21.35 1.91 17.51
N HIS A 469 21.57 0.74 18.11
CA HIS A 469 21.47 -0.53 17.39
C HIS A 469 20.05 -0.84 16.92
N ASP A 470 19.05 -0.67 17.78
CA ASP A 470 17.64 -0.91 17.43
C ASP A 470 17.16 0.09 16.36
N PHE A 471 17.60 1.35 16.41
CA PHE A 471 17.31 2.33 15.36
C PHE A 471 17.90 1.90 14.02
N ILE A 472 19.17 1.48 13.99
CA ILE A 472 19.83 1.02 12.76
C ILE A 472 19.15 -0.23 12.21
N ALA A 473 18.75 -1.17 13.07
CA ALA A 473 18.04 -2.37 12.67
C ALA A 473 16.69 -2.03 12.02
N ALA A 474 15.89 -1.17 12.67
CA ALA A 474 14.61 -0.72 12.15
C ALA A 474 14.76 0.12 10.86
N TRP A 475 15.77 0.99 10.79
CA TRP A 475 16.12 1.75 9.58
C TRP A 475 16.45 0.82 8.42
N ASN A 476 17.36 -0.14 8.63
CA ASN A 476 17.74 -1.11 7.62
C ASN A 476 16.57 -2.00 7.17
N LYS A 477 15.65 -2.35 8.09
CA LYS A 477 14.39 -3.03 7.74
C LYS A 477 13.59 -2.20 6.74
N ILE A 478 13.31 -0.92 7.05
CA ILE A 478 12.56 -0.03 6.15
C ILE A 478 13.22 0.08 4.78
N MET A 479 14.55 0.25 4.74
CA MET A 479 15.28 0.37 3.48
C MET A 479 15.15 -0.89 2.60
N ASN A 480 14.87 -2.06 3.17
CA ASN A 480 14.83 -3.33 2.44
C ASN A 480 13.41 -3.95 2.32
N LEU A 481 12.34 -3.23 2.66
CA LEU A 481 10.98 -3.76 2.61
C LEU A 481 10.54 -4.24 1.21
N ASP A 482 11.11 -3.67 0.15
CA ASP A 482 10.81 -4.01 -1.25
C ASP A 482 11.88 -4.89 -1.92
N ARG A 483 12.87 -5.38 -1.16
CA ARG A 483 13.98 -6.20 -1.67
C ARG A 483 13.63 -7.68 -1.81
N PHE A 484 12.52 -7.94 -2.50
CA PHE A 484 12.07 -9.31 -2.80
C PHE A 484 12.99 -10.05 -3.76
N ASP A 485 13.90 -9.36 -4.44
CA ASP A 485 15.00 -9.96 -5.22
C ASP A 485 16.02 -10.71 -4.34
N LEU A 486 16.03 -10.47 -3.03
CA LEU A 486 16.93 -11.11 -2.05
C LEU A 486 16.23 -12.16 -1.17
N ALA A 487 14.92 -12.39 -1.37
CA ALA A 487 14.06 -13.14 -0.45
C ALA A 487 14.15 -14.66 -0.58
#